data_AF-A0A970RJV1-F1
#
_entry.id   AF-A0A970RJV1-F1
#
_cell.length_a   1.000
_cell.length_b   1.000
_cell.length_c   1.000
_cell.angle_alpha   90.00
_cell.angle_beta   90.00
_cell.angle_gamma   90.00
#
_symmetry.space_group_name_H-M   'P 1'
#
loop_
_entity.id
_entity.type
_entity.pdbx_description
1 polymer ?
#
loop_
_entity_poly.entity_id
_entity_poly.type
_entity_poly.pdbx_seq_one_letter_code
_entity_poly.pdbx_strand_id
1 'polypeptide(L)'
;ALESQQHAVAIVDYKKNYRGTVGSYMDVGNRNISFQLPMYAKILEEDDRNLEVRLAAYYDTATGTYKVIWNTNEKNSKQELLAELERQLDTMVRRLSEGDFIATPSKENCKNCQYRQICRRRYAFR
;
A
#
# COMPACT_ATOMS: atom_id res chain seq x y z
N ALA A 1 -1.55 7.61 36.77
CA ALA A 1 -1.90 7.35 35.36
C ALA A 1 -1.32 6.01 35.00
N LEU A 2 -2.14 5.01 34.67
CA LEU A 2 -1.64 3.74 34.12
C LEU A 2 -1.19 4.05 32.70
N GLU A 3 0.11 4.01 32.44
CA GLU A 3 0.65 4.01 31.09
C GLU A 3 0.02 2.82 30.37
N SER A 4 -0.87 3.10 29.42
CA SER A 4 -1.43 2.08 28.53
C SER A 4 -0.27 1.48 27.75
N GLN A 5 0.16 0.27 28.13
CA GLN A 5 1.23 -0.45 27.47
C GLN A 5 0.87 -0.63 26.00
N GLN A 6 1.71 -0.11 25.11
CA GLN A 6 1.53 -0.25 23.68
C GLN A 6 2.08 -1.61 23.24
N HIS A 7 1.25 -2.40 22.56
CA HIS A 7 1.63 -3.75 22.13
C HIS A 7 2.28 -3.71 20.74
N ALA A 8 3.56 -4.05 20.69
CA ALA A 8 4.30 -4.14 19.44
C ALA A 8 3.87 -5.36 18.61
N VAL A 9 3.53 -5.13 17.33
CA VAL A 9 3.12 -6.17 16.39
C VAL A 9 3.88 -6.07 15.07
N ALA A 10 3.86 -7.18 14.33
CA ALA A 10 4.38 -7.27 12.97
C ALA A 10 3.27 -7.71 12.00
N ILE A 11 3.31 -7.19 10.78
CA ILE A 11 2.38 -7.55 9.71
C ILE A 11 3.14 -8.34 8.65
N VAL A 12 2.62 -9.52 8.31
CA VAL A 12 3.17 -10.35 7.24
C VAL A 12 2.07 -10.69 6.25
N ASP A 13 2.25 -10.29 5.00
CA ASP A 13 1.33 -10.61 3.90
C ASP A 13 1.94 -11.73 3.03
N TYR A 14 1.27 -12.89 3.03
CA TYR A 14 1.74 -14.09 2.34
C TYR A 14 1.36 -14.04 0.86
N LYS A 15 2.38 -13.97 -0.01
CA LYS A 15 2.22 -13.94 -1.47
C LYS A 15 2.74 -15.24 -2.09
N LYS A 16 1.95 -15.81 -3.01
CA LYS A 16 2.37 -16.95 -3.84
C LYS A 16 3.69 -16.67 -4.58
N ASN A 17 3.78 -15.47 -5.17
CA ASN A 17 4.97 -14.92 -5.82
C ASN A 17 4.96 -13.40 -5.60
N TYR A 18 5.95 -12.86 -4.91
CA TYR A 18 6.11 -11.42 -4.74
C TYR A 18 7.02 -10.86 -5.83
N ARG A 19 6.52 -9.90 -6.62
CA ARG A 19 7.25 -9.30 -7.75
C ARG A 19 7.68 -7.85 -7.52
N GLY A 20 7.33 -7.28 -6.37
CA GLY A 20 7.76 -5.92 -6.02
C GLY A 20 9.25 -5.88 -5.66
N THR A 21 9.82 -4.69 -5.62
CA THR A 21 11.17 -4.45 -5.09
C THR A 21 11.05 -3.70 -3.77
N VAL A 22 11.91 -3.99 -2.79
CA VAL A 22 11.92 -3.22 -1.53
C VAL A 22 12.27 -1.77 -1.82
N GLY A 23 13.21 -1.53 -2.74
CA GLY A 23 13.61 -0.19 -3.17
C GLY A 23 12.50 0.67 -3.75
N SER A 24 11.39 0.11 -4.28
CA SER A 24 10.27 0.96 -4.73
C SER A 24 9.63 1.72 -3.57
N TYR A 25 9.73 1.20 -2.34
CA TYR A 25 9.18 1.83 -1.14
C TYR A 25 10.09 2.92 -0.56
N MET A 26 11.31 3.08 -1.08
CA MET A 26 12.22 4.16 -0.68
C MET A 26 11.93 5.48 -1.41
N ASP A 27 11.24 5.42 -2.54
CA ASP A 27 10.73 6.58 -3.28
C ASP A 27 9.20 6.59 -3.19
N VAL A 28 8.68 7.23 -2.14
CA VAL A 28 7.25 7.25 -1.85
C VAL A 28 6.43 7.97 -2.94
N GLY A 29 7.07 8.79 -3.77
CA GLY A 29 6.46 9.40 -4.96
C GLY A 29 6.26 8.43 -6.13
N ASN A 30 6.83 7.22 -6.06
CA ASN A 30 6.73 6.21 -7.09
C ASN A 30 5.33 5.59 -7.14
N ARG A 31 4.64 5.76 -8.27
CA ARG A 31 3.26 5.28 -8.49
C ARG A 31 3.10 3.76 -8.54
N ASN A 32 4.17 2.97 -8.37
CA ASN A 32 4.15 1.51 -8.48
C ASN A 32 4.28 0.78 -7.13
N ILE A 33 4.17 1.48 -5.99
CA ILE A 33 4.16 0.82 -4.67
C ILE A 33 2.78 0.22 -4.34
N SER A 34 2.79 -0.86 -3.56
CA SER A 34 1.55 -1.42 -3.01
C SER A 34 1.27 -0.80 -1.65
N PHE A 35 0.09 -0.22 -1.48
CA PHE A 35 -0.36 0.34 -0.22
C PHE A 35 -1.02 -0.69 0.73
N GLN A 36 -0.97 -1.99 0.42
CA GLN A 36 -1.57 -3.04 1.27
C GLN A 36 -1.00 -3.04 2.70
N LEU A 37 0.33 -3.12 2.85
CA LEU A 37 0.96 -3.12 4.17
C LEU A 37 0.73 -1.80 4.93
N PRO A 38 0.94 -0.60 4.33
CA PRO A 38 0.59 0.66 4.99
C PRO A 38 -0.87 0.72 5.45
N MET A 39 -1.80 0.21 4.64
CA MET A 39 -3.23 0.18 4.99
C MET A 39 -3.48 -0.72 6.21
N TYR A 40 -2.90 -1.92 6.25
CA TYR A 40 -3.03 -2.79 7.42
C TYR A 40 -2.42 -2.15 8.67
N ALA A 41 -1.31 -1.42 8.51
CA ALA A 41 -0.69 -0.71 9.62
C ALA A 41 -1.60 0.39 10.17
N LYS A 42 -2.13 1.24 9.28
CA LYS A 42 -3.09 2.30 9.66
C LYS A 42 -4.29 1.73 10.43
N ILE A 43 -4.93 0.68 9.89
CA ILE A 43 -6.09 0.05 10.54
C ILE A 43 -5.74 -0.49 11.94
N LEU A 44 -4.58 -1.14 12.10
CA LEU A 44 -4.20 -1.73 13.39
C LEU A 44 -3.80 -0.68 14.43
N GLU A 45 -3.21 0.43 14.00
CA GLU A 45 -2.74 1.50 14.89
C GLU A 45 -3.83 2.50 15.26
N GLU A 46 -4.86 2.66 14.41
CA GLU A 46 -6.04 3.47 14.71
C GLU A 46 -7.10 2.72 15.54
N ASP A 47 -6.89 1.43 15.77
CA ASP A 47 -7.79 0.60 16.54
C ASP A 47 -7.55 0.70 18.06
N ASP A 48 -8.61 0.55 18.85
CA ASP A 48 -8.61 0.80 20.31
C ASP A 48 -7.73 -0.18 21.13
N ARG A 49 -7.08 -1.15 20.48
CA ARG A 49 -6.18 -2.13 21.11
C ARG A 49 -4.78 -1.59 21.43
N ASN A 50 -4.49 -0.31 21.15
CA ASN A 50 -3.20 0.33 21.45
C ASN A 50 -2.00 -0.45 20.86
N LEU A 51 -2.08 -0.78 19.56
CA LEU A 51 -1.04 -1.53 18.85
C LEU A 51 0.00 -0.58 18.23
N GLU A 52 1.25 -1.04 18.16
CA GLU A 52 2.32 -0.39 17.37
C GLU A 52 2.85 -1.37 16.33
N VAL A 53 2.67 -1.05 15.05
CA VAL A 53 3.18 -1.86 13.94
C VAL A 53 4.64 -1.49 13.71
N ARG A 54 5.53 -2.35 14.20
CA ARG A 54 6.98 -2.14 14.17
C ARG A 54 7.67 -2.74 12.95
N LEU A 55 7.05 -3.71 12.30
CA LEU A 55 7.57 -4.39 11.13
C LEU A 55 6.44 -4.71 10.16
N ALA A 56 6.70 -4.51 8.87
CA ALA A 56 5.86 -5.07 7.83
C ALA A 56 6.68 -5.69 6.70
N ALA A 57 6.24 -6.87 6.28
CA ALA A 57 6.90 -7.63 5.24
C ALA A 57 5.91 -8.36 4.34
N TYR A 58 6.31 -8.59 3.11
CA TYR A 58 5.73 -9.65 2.30
C TYR A 58 6.53 -10.93 2.51
N TYR A 59 5.85 -12.07 2.64
CA TYR A 59 6.48 -13.38 2.60
C TYR A 59 6.21 -14.02 1.23
N ASP A 60 7.28 -14.31 0.49
CA ASP A 60 7.21 -14.99 -0.79
C ASP A 60 7.28 -16.50 -0.57
N THR A 61 6.17 -17.21 -0.79
CA THR A 61 6.10 -18.65 -0.54
C THR A 61 6.82 -19.48 -1.61
N ALA A 62 7.05 -18.95 -2.80
CA ALA A 62 7.76 -19.67 -3.86
C ALA A 62 9.27 -19.74 -3.59
N THR A 63 9.82 -18.68 -2.99
CA THR A 63 11.25 -18.59 -2.65
C THR A 63 11.53 -18.85 -1.17
N GLY A 64 10.51 -18.83 -0.30
CA GLY A 64 10.67 -18.96 1.14
C GLY A 64 11.34 -17.75 1.80
N THR A 65 11.19 -16.55 1.22
CA THR A 65 11.92 -15.36 1.66
C THR A 65 11.01 -14.23 2.12
N TYR A 66 11.46 -13.50 3.15
CA TYR A 66 10.84 -12.25 3.57
C TYR A 66 11.35 -11.06 2.75
N LYS A 67 10.43 -10.17 2.39
CA LYS A 67 10.70 -8.86 1.79
C LYS A 67 10.21 -7.81 2.77
N VAL A 68 11.10 -7.41 3.67
CA VAL A 68 10.82 -6.41 4.71
C VAL A 68 10.73 -5.05 4.05
N ILE A 69 9.60 -4.36 4.24
CA ILE A 69 9.36 -3.02 3.68
C ILE A 69 9.79 -1.95 4.67
N TRP A 70 9.48 -2.16 5.96
CA TRP A 70 10.03 -1.36 7.04
C TRP A 70 10.21 -2.21 8.30
N ASN A 71 11.10 -1.75 9.17
CA ASN A 71 11.31 -2.27 10.51
C ASN A 71 11.64 -1.12 11.47
N THR A 72 11.91 -1.43 12.74
CA THR A 72 12.19 -0.43 13.80
C THR A 72 13.41 0.45 13.54
N ASN A 73 14.35 0.00 12.71
CA ASN A 73 15.58 0.73 12.41
C ASN A 73 15.36 1.77 11.30
N GLU A 74 14.21 1.76 10.63
CA GLU A 74 13.89 2.58 9.45
C GLU A 74 12.58 3.37 9.65
N LYS A 75 12.36 3.94 10.85
CA LYS A 75 11.10 4.62 11.23
C LYS A 75 10.60 5.65 10.21
N ASN A 76 11.49 6.37 9.54
CA ASN A 76 11.12 7.41 8.56
C ASN A 76 10.36 6.84 7.36
N SER A 77 10.69 5.62 6.91
CA SER A 77 10.03 4.97 5.78
C SER A 77 8.53 4.71 6.04
N LYS A 78 8.19 4.28 7.26
CA LYS A 78 6.78 3.98 7.61
C LYS A 78 5.90 5.23 7.59
N GLN A 79 6.34 6.31 8.24
CA GLN A 79 5.54 7.54 8.35
C GLN A 79 5.30 8.18 6.99
N GLU A 80 6.32 8.21 6.12
CA GLU A 80 6.18 8.71 4.76
C GLU A 80 5.19 7.87 3.94
N LEU A 81 5.25 6.53 4.05
CA LEU A 81 4.30 5.63 3.39
C LEU A 81 2.86 5.82 3.89
N LEU A 82 2.66 6.09 5.18
CA LEU A 82 1.34 6.37 5.75
C LEU A 82 0.79 7.73 5.30
N ALA A 83 1.61 8.77 5.27
CA ALA A 83 1.22 10.09 4.79
C ALA A 83 0.82 10.05 3.30
N GLU A 84 1.57 9.32 2.48
CA GLU A 84 1.23 9.14 1.08
C GLU A 84 -0.03 8.28 0.89
N LEU A 85 -0.22 7.23 1.71
CA LEU A 85 -1.47 6.46 1.72
C LEU A 85 -2.67 7.38 1.96
N GLU A 86 -2.62 8.24 2.98
CA GLU A 86 -3.69 9.18 3.31
C GLU A 86 -3.98 10.12 2.14
N ARG A 87 -2.94 10.70 1.54
CA ARG A 87 -3.09 11.57 0.36
C ARG A 87 -3.77 10.85 -0.81
N GLN A 88 -3.47 9.57 -1.02
CA GLN A 88 -4.10 8.75 -2.05
C GLN A 88 -5.54 8.41 -1.71
N LEU A 89 -5.85 8.07 -0.46
CA LEU A 89 -7.21 7.83 0.02
C LEU A 89 -8.09 9.07 -0.15
N ASP A 90 -7.62 10.25 0.27
CA ASP A 90 -8.33 11.52 0.11
C ASP A 90 -8.60 11.84 -1.36
N THR A 91 -7.59 11.62 -2.22
CA THR A 91 -7.74 11.79 -3.66
C THR A 91 -8.80 10.84 -4.22
N MET A 92 -8.82 9.57 -3.78
CA MET A 92 -9.81 8.60 -4.22
C MET A 92 -11.22 8.98 -3.76
N VAL A 93 -11.41 9.34 -2.49
CA VAL A 93 -12.70 9.75 -1.93
C VAL A 93 -13.25 10.97 -2.68
N ARG A 94 -12.41 12.00 -2.88
CA ARG A 94 -12.79 13.20 -3.62
C ARG A 94 -13.24 12.87 -5.04
N ARG A 95 -12.45 12.11 -5.80
CA ARG A 95 -12.79 11.75 -7.18
C ARG A 95 -14.07 10.93 -7.27
N LEU A 96 -14.27 10.00 -6.34
CA LEU A 96 -15.53 9.24 -6.25
C LEU A 96 -16.73 10.16 -5.98
N SER A 97 -16.59 11.14 -5.09
CA SER A 97 -17.66 12.11 -4.80
C SER A 97 -17.98 13.04 -5.97
N GLU A 98 -16.98 13.35 -6.81
CA GLU A 98 -17.12 14.17 -8.02
C GLU A 98 -17.62 13.35 -9.22
N GLY A 99 -17.78 12.03 -9.09
CA GLY A 99 -18.12 11.13 -10.20
C GLY A 99 -16.97 10.95 -11.22
N ASP A 100 -15.73 11.30 -10.86
CA ASP A 100 -14.55 11.11 -11.68
C ASP A 100 -13.99 9.69 -11.57
N PHE A 101 -14.45 8.82 -12.47
CA PHE A 101 -13.98 7.44 -12.59
C PHE A 101 -12.85 7.26 -13.63
N ILE A 102 -12.19 8.34 -14.05
CA ILE A 102 -11.16 8.25 -15.09
C ILE A 102 -9.96 7.44 -14.56
N ALA A 103 -9.62 6.35 -15.25
CA ALA A 103 -8.43 5.58 -14.95
C ALA A 103 -7.32 5.87 -15.97
N THR A 104 -6.12 6.20 -15.48
CA THR A 104 -4.91 6.31 -16.31
C THR A 104 -3.88 5.21 -15.98
N PRO A 105 -4.24 3.91 -16.06
CA PRO A 105 -3.33 2.79 -15.74
C PRO A 105 -2.11 2.71 -16.66
N SER A 106 -1.04 2.05 -16.22
CA SER A 106 0.08 1.68 -17.09
C SER A 106 -0.36 0.62 -18.13
N LYS A 107 0.44 0.41 -19.20
CA LYS A 107 0.20 -0.69 -20.16
C LYS A 107 0.19 -2.05 -19.46
N GLU A 108 1.05 -2.23 -18.46
CA GLU A 108 1.15 -3.48 -17.69
C GLU A 108 -0.12 -3.72 -16.87
N ASN A 109 -0.64 -2.69 -16.18
CA ASN A 109 -1.88 -2.79 -15.41
C ASN A 109 -3.10 -3.08 -16.31
N CYS A 110 -3.07 -2.67 -17.58
CA CYS A 110 -4.12 -2.97 -18.56
C CYS A 110 -4.09 -4.41 -19.10
N LYS A 111 -2.96 -5.15 -18.97
CA LYS A 111 -2.76 -6.43 -19.66
C LYS A 111 -3.78 -7.50 -19.22
N ASN A 112 -4.07 -7.55 -17.93
CA ASN A 112 -4.98 -8.53 -17.32
C ASN A 112 -6.32 -7.93 -16.86
N CYS A 113 -6.66 -6.71 -17.29
CA CYS A 113 -7.90 -6.04 -16.90
C CYS A 113 -9.10 -6.62 -17.66
N GLN A 114 -10.06 -7.20 -16.93
CA GLN A 114 -11.28 -7.79 -17.48
C GLN A 114 -12.26 -6.77 -18.08
N TYR A 115 -12.02 -5.47 -17.88
CA TYR A 115 -12.85 -4.38 -18.40
C TYR A 115 -12.21 -3.69 -19.61
N ARG A 116 -11.11 -4.24 -20.14
CA ARG A 116 -10.36 -3.63 -21.25
C ARG A 116 -11.21 -3.38 -22.51
N GLN A 117 -12.22 -4.21 -22.75
CA GLN A 117 -13.16 -4.15 -23.86
C GLN A 117 -14.17 -3.00 -23.72
N ILE A 118 -14.53 -2.61 -22.49
CA ILE A 118 -15.42 -1.46 -22.23
C ILE A 118 -14.64 -0.17 -21.93
N CYS A 119 -13.35 -0.30 -21.60
CA CYS A 119 -12.49 0.84 -21.30
C CYS A 119 -12.26 1.68 -22.56
N ARG A 120 -12.85 2.88 -22.59
CA ARG A 120 -12.76 3.81 -23.73
C ARG A 120 -11.45 4.58 -23.79
N ARG A 121 -10.43 4.23 -23.01
CA ARG A 121 -9.13 4.94 -23.01
C ARG A 121 -8.50 5.06 -24.39
N ARG A 122 -8.65 4.06 -25.27
CA ARG A 122 -8.11 4.12 -26.64
C ARG A 122 -8.81 5.15 -27.53
N TYR A 123 -9.99 5.62 -27.11
CA TYR A 123 -10.84 6.56 -27.84
C TYR A 123 -10.98 7.90 -27.11
N ALA A 124 -10.50 8.00 -25.88
CA ALA A 124 -10.42 9.24 -25.14
C ALA A 124 -9.25 10.05 -25.69
N PHE A 125 -9.52 10.92 -26.66
CA PHE A 125 -8.61 11.99 -27.04
C PHE A 125 -8.46 12.93 -25.83
N ARG A 126 -7.23 13.11 -25.36
CA ARG A 126 -6.85 14.27 -24.56
C ARG A 126 -6.03 15.18 -25.45
#